data_AF-A0A968UM49-F1
#
_entry.id   AF-A0A968UM49-F1
#
_cell.length_a   1.000
_cell.length_b   1.000
_cell.length_c   1.000
_cell.angle_alpha   90.00
_cell.angle_beta   90.00
_cell.angle_gamma   90.00
#
_symmetry.space_group_name_H-M   'P 1'
#
loop_
_entity.id
_entity.type
_entity.pdbx_description
1 polymer ?
#
loop_
_entity_poly.entity_id
_entity_poly.type
_entity_poly.pdbx_seq_one_letter_code
_entity_poly.pdbx_strand_id
1 'polypeptide(L)'
;MGIETISRRNINSSLQRRIRLTVDLTLKNRSDRTIWSKNSIQASETYDVMSDISATEWNKRNAITILSKRLAETAYQRLTDDF
;
A
#
# COMPACT_ATOMS: atom_id res chain seq x y z
N MET A 1 21.00 4.22 -13.60
CA MET A 1 20.96 3.93 -12.14
C MET A 1 20.71 5.24 -11.42
N GLY A 2 19.49 5.47 -10.94
CA GLY A 2 19.11 6.69 -10.23
C GLY A 2 19.11 6.44 -8.72
N ILE A 3 19.90 7.19 -7.97
CA ILE A 3 19.94 7.15 -6.52
C ILE A 3 18.84 8.10 -6.02
N GLU A 4 17.64 7.58 -5.73
CA GLU A 4 16.62 8.36 -5.02
C GLU A 4 17.01 8.44 -3.53
N THR A 5 17.72 9.51 -3.18
CA THR A 5 18.00 9.84 -1.78
C THR A 5 16.79 10.56 -1.19
N ILE A 6 15.97 9.84 -0.41
CA ILE A 6 14.90 10.48 0.37
C ILE A 6 15.43 10.84 1.77
N SER A 7 15.86 12.10 1.87
CA SER A 7 15.98 12.94 3.07
C SER A 7 17.04 12.62 4.14
N ARG A 8 17.79 13.66 4.52
CA ARG A 8 18.60 13.76 5.74
C ARG A 8 18.32 15.13 6.35
N ARG A 9 17.71 15.25 7.54
CA ARG A 9 17.90 16.42 8.42
C ARG A 9 17.39 16.22 9.86
N ASN A 10 18.26 16.64 10.80
CA ASN A 10 18.07 16.90 12.23
C ASN A 10 18.24 15.76 13.25
N ILE A 11 18.89 16.15 14.34
CA ILE A 11 19.69 15.36 15.29
C ILE A 11 18.80 14.72 16.39
N ASN A 12 17.48 14.64 16.12
CA ASN A 12 16.43 13.91 16.83
C ASN A 12 15.62 13.09 15.80
N SER A 13 16.29 12.45 14.84
CA SER A 13 15.66 11.96 13.61
C SER A 13 14.58 10.90 13.89
N SER A 14 13.31 11.24 13.68
CA SER A 14 12.26 10.24 13.50
C SER A 14 12.64 9.36 12.31
N LEU A 15 12.84 8.06 12.56
CA LEU A 15 13.13 7.11 11.50
C LEU A 15 11.87 6.91 10.68
N GLN A 16 11.95 6.79 9.35
CA GLN A 16 10.79 6.46 8.52
C GLN A 16 10.90 5.03 7.99
N ARG A 17 9.75 4.35 7.90
CA ARG A 17 9.66 3.02 7.28
C ARG A 17 8.58 3.02 6.20
N ARG A 18 8.73 2.14 5.21
CA ARG A 18 7.80 1.97 4.09
C ARG A 18 7.15 0.59 4.13
N ILE A 19 5.83 0.55 4.01
CA ILE A 19 5.04 -0.67 3.80
C ILE A 19 4.70 -0.75 2.31
N ARG A 20 4.77 -1.96 1.76
CA ARG A 20 4.27 -2.26 0.42
C ARG A 20 3.26 -3.41 0.55
N LEU A 21 2.07 -3.24 -0.01
CA LEU A 21 1.12 -4.33 -0.20
C LEU A 21 0.99 -4.60 -1.70
N THR A 22 0.91 -5.89 -2.02
CA THR A 22 0.69 -6.41 -3.37
C THR A 22 -0.51 -7.33 -3.31
N VAL A 23 -1.46 -7.16 -4.21
CA VAL A 23 -2.62 -8.05 -4.35
C VAL A 23 -2.79 -8.51 -5.79
N ASP A 24 -3.17 -9.78 -5.92
CA ASP A 24 -3.61 -10.38 -7.17
C ASP A 24 -5.13 -10.59 -7.07
N LEU A 25 -5.88 -10.08 -8.04
CA LEU A 25 -7.34 -10.13 -8.05
C LEU A 25 -7.85 -10.92 -9.25
N THR A 26 -8.85 -11.75 -9.00
CA THR A 26 -9.55 -12.53 -10.02
C THR A 26 -11.05 -12.42 -9.79
N LEU A 27 -11.78 -12.04 -10.81
CA LEU A 27 -13.24 -12.06 -10.85
C LEU A 27 -13.70 -13.26 -11.66
N LYS A 28 -14.56 -14.07 -11.06
CA LYS A 28 -15.18 -15.23 -11.70
C LYS A 28 -16.68 -15.04 -11.84
N ASN A 29 -17.26 -15.63 -12.88
CA ASN A 29 -18.70 -15.71 -13.04
C ASN A 29 -19.29 -16.85 -12.18
N ARG A 30 -20.63 -17.00 -12.23
CA ARG A 30 -21.36 -18.05 -11.48
C ARG A 30 -21.01 -19.48 -11.90
N SER A 31 -20.39 -19.66 -13.06
CA SER A 31 -19.92 -20.95 -13.59
C SER A 31 -18.44 -21.21 -13.28
N ASP A 32 -17.85 -20.45 -12.34
CA ASP A 32 -16.43 -20.48 -11.96
C ASP A 32 -15.44 -20.13 -13.08
N ARG A 33 -15.91 -19.57 -14.19
CA ARG A 33 -15.05 -19.07 -15.27
C ARG A 33 -14.51 -17.69 -14.89
N THR A 34 -13.19 -17.53 -14.93
CA THR A 34 -12.55 -16.22 -14.81
C THR A 34 -12.99 -15.29 -15.94
N ILE A 35 -13.55 -14.15 -15.57
CA ILE A 35 -13.99 -13.10 -16.51
C ILE A 35 -13.09 -11.87 -16.45
N TRP A 36 -12.29 -11.72 -15.39
CA TRP A 36 -11.31 -10.65 -15.26
C TRP A 36 -10.22 -11.05 -14.26
N SER A 37 -8.99 -10.63 -14.52
CA SER A 37 -7.90 -10.77 -13.57
C SER A 37 -6.90 -9.63 -13.72
N LYS A 38 -6.34 -9.18 -12.60
CA LYS A 38 -5.19 -8.27 -12.56
C LYS A 38 -4.24 -8.74 -11.49
N ASN A 39 -3.00 -8.94 -11.90
CA ASN A 39 -1.93 -9.32 -11.01
C ASN A 39 -1.14 -8.09 -10.58
N SER A 40 -0.50 -8.18 -9.43
CA SER A 40 0.48 -7.22 -8.94
C SER A 40 -0.07 -5.81 -8.83
N ILE A 41 -1.30 -5.65 -8.33
CA ILE A 41 -1.77 -4.34 -7.89
C ILE A 41 -0.98 -3.98 -6.63
N GLN A 42 -0.15 -2.97 -6.73
CA GLN A 42 0.78 -2.58 -5.68
C GLN A 42 0.51 -1.15 -5.21
N ALA A 43 0.60 -0.95 -3.91
CA ALA A 43 0.70 0.37 -3.32
C ALA A 43 1.71 0.35 -2.18
N SER A 44 2.26 1.53 -1.89
CA SER A 44 3.17 1.73 -0.77
C SER A 44 2.84 3.00 0.00
N GLU A 45 3.11 2.97 1.29
CA GLU A 45 2.86 4.09 2.22
C GLU A 45 3.98 4.09 3.25
N THR A 46 4.40 5.29 3.66
CA THR A 46 5.41 5.48 4.70
C THR A 46 4.76 5.76 6.04
N TYR A 47 5.44 5.40 7.12
CA TYR A 47 5.05 5.77 8.47
C TYR A 47 6.28 6.15 9.31
N ASP A 48 6.07 7.08 10.23
CA ASP A 48 7.11 7.52 11.16
C ASP A 48 7.28 6.50 12.29
N VAL A 49 8.54 6.19 12.58
CA VAL A 49 9.00 5.41 13.72
C VAL A 49 9.44 6.39 14.79
N MET A 50 8.78 6.27 15.94
CA MET A 50 8.96 7.10 17.10
C MET A 50 9.77 6.33 18.16
N SER A 51 10.32 7.04 19.15
CA SER A 51 10.92 6.40 20.32
C SER A 51 9.90 5.60 21.13
N ASP A 52 8.63 6.02 21.10
CA ASP A 52 7.51 5.27 21.64
C ASP A 52 7.06 4.17 20.66
N ILE A 53 7.11 2.93 21.14
CA ILE A 53 6.71 1.73 20.39
C ILE A 53 5.21 1.75 20.10
N SER A 54 4.39 2.22 21.05
CA SER A 54 2.93 2.29 20.88
C SER A 54 2.55 3.28 19.79
N ALA A 55 3.18 4.46 19.77
CA ALA A 55 3.02 5.44 18.69
C ALA A 55 3.46 4.87 17.33
N THR A 56 4.56 4.13 17.28
CA THR A 56 5.04 3.48 16.04
C THR A 56 4.05 2.44 15.51
N GLU A 57 3.52 1.57 16.38
CA GLU A 57 2.52 0.56 15.95
C GLU A 57 1.19 1.20 15.54
N TRP A 58 0.80 2.31 16.18
CA TRP A 58 -0.36 3.09 15.73
C TRP A 58 -0.13 3.70 14.34
N ASN A 59 1.02 4.34 14.12
CA ASN A 59 1.39 4.91 12.82
C ASN A 59 1.40 3.86 11.71
N LYS A 60 1.95 2.68 12.00
CA LYS A 60 1.98 1.53 11.09
C LYS A 60 0.56 1.05 10.74
N ARG A 61 -0.32 0.90 11.73
CA ARG A 61 -1.73 0.49 11.50
C ARG A 61 -2.47 1.52 10.65
N ASN A 62 -2.27 2.81 10.94
CA ASN A 62 -2.86 3.88 10.14
C ASN A 62 -2.38 3.84 8.68
N ALA A 63 -1.07 3.66 8.45
CA ALA A 63 -0.52 3.52 7.10
C ALA A 63 -1.11 2.30 6.36
N ILE A 64 -1.33 1.17 7.03
CA ILE A 64 -2.00 0.00 6.44
C ILE A 64 -3.45 0.33 6.06
N THR A 65 -4.19 1.03 6.92
CA THR A 65 -5.59 1.42 6.63
C THR A 65 -5.65 2.32 5.39
N ILE A 66 -4.80 3.35 5.32
CA ILE A 66 -4.71 4.25 4.16
C ILE A 66 -4.38 3.47 2.89
N LEU A 67 -3.37 2.61 2.98
CA LEU A 67 -2.91 1.83 1.83
C LEU A 67 -3.96 0.83 1.35
N SER A 68 -4.70 0.21 2.28
CA SER A 68 -5.78 -0.72 1.95
C SER A 68 -6.93 0.00 1.24
N LYS A 69 -7.31 1.19 1.70
CA LYS A 69 -8.31 2.02 1.03
C LYS A 69 -7.88 2.39 -0.39
N ARG A 70 -6.64 2.87 -0.55
CA ARG A 70 -6.08 3.22 -1.87
C ARG A 70 -6.03 2.01 -2.81
N LEU A 71 -5.67 0.83 -2.31
CA LEU A 71 -5.69 -0.42 -3.09
C LEU A 71 -7.12 -0.79 -3.51
N ALA A 72 -8.10 -0.66 -2.62
CA ALA A 72 -9.50 -0.94 -2.94
C ALA A 72 -10.03 0.02 -4.02
N GLU A 73 -9.72 1.31 -3.91
CA GLU A 73 -10.07 2.32 -4.93
C GLU A 73 -9.41 2.00 -6.28
N THR A 74 -8.12 1.65 -6.28
CA THR A 74 -7.39 1.27 -7.50
C THR A 74 -7.97 -0.01 -8.13
N ALA A 75 -8.31 -0.99 -7.30
CA ALA A 75 -8.92 -2.24 -7.76
C ALA A 75 -10.30 -1.98 -8.37
N TYR A 76 -11.11 -1.14 -7.74
CA TYR A 76 -12.42 -0.74 -8.24
C TYR A 76 -12.32 -0.04 -9.59
N GLN A 77 -11.44 0.97 -9.70
CA GLN A 77 -11.19 1.69 -10.96
C GLN A 77 -10.77 0.74 -12.08
N ARG A 78 -9.79 -0.14 -11.83
CA ARG A 78 -9.33 -1.11 -12.84
C ARG A 78 -10.41 -2.11 -13.24
N LEU A 79 -11.33 -2.42 -12.35
CA LEU A 79 -12.44 -3.29 -12.66
C LEU A 79 -13.46 -2.55 -13.54
N THR A 80 -13.86 -1.33 -13.17
CA THR A 80 -14.83 -0.53 -13.93
C THR A 80 -14.29 0.00 -15.26
N ASP A 81 -12.98 0.11 -15.43
CA ASP A 81 -12.40 0.47 -16.73
C ASP A 81 -12.55 -0.66 -17.76
N ASP A 82 -12.67 -1.92 -17.29
CA ASP A 82 -12.80 -3.10 -18.14
C ASP A 82 -14.28 -3.52 -18.37
N PHE A 83 -15.26 -2.86 -17.72
CA PHE A 83 -16.71 -3.17 -17.79
C PHE A 83 -17.59 -1.92 -17.83
#